data_AF-A0A1A7YJE7-F1
#
_entry.id   AF-A0A1A7YJE7-F1
#
_cell.length_a   1.000
_cell.length_b   1.000
_cell.length_c   1.000
_cell.angle_alpha   90.00
_cell.angle_beta   90.00
_cell.angle_gamma   90.00
#
_symmetry.space_group_name_H-M   'P 1'
#
loop_
_entity.id
_entity.type
_entity.pdbx_description
1 polymer ?
#
loop_
_entity_poly.entity_id
_entity_poly.type
_entity_poly.pdbx_seq_one_letter_code
_entity_poly.pdbx_strand_id
1 'polypeptide(L)' 'MTALAGSAPRMMRPTLAQNYPRSGFPLEVSTPLGQGRVNQLGGVFINGRPLPNHIRHKIVEMAHHG' A
#
# COMPACT_ATOMS: atom_id res chain seq x y z
N MET A 1 30.49 4.40 34.21
CA MET A 1 29.11 4.39 33.68
C MET A 1 29.13 5.00 32.28
N THR A 2 29.18 4.20 31.22
CA THR A 2 28.95 4.65 29.85
C THR A 2 28.27 3.53 29.07
N ALA A 3 27.14 3.85 28.44
CA ALA A 3 26.12 2.93 27.96
C ALA A 3 26.57 2.07 26.75
N LEU A 4 26.18 0.79 26.75
CA LEU A 4 26.19 -0.07 25.56
C LEU A 4 25.19 0.48 24.53
N ALA A 5 25.68 0.82 23.35
CA ALA A 5 24.84 1.08 22.19
C ALA A 5 24.09 -0.22 21.82
N GLY A 6 22.78 -0.23 22.05
CA GLY A 6 21.91 -1.34 21.64
C GLY A 6 21.88 -1.45 20.12
N SER A 7 22.33 -2.58 19.60
CA SER A 7 22.10 -2.97 18.21
C SER A 7 20.60 -3.20 18.02
N ALA A 8 19.91 -2.22 17.42
CA ALA A 8 18.54 -2.41 16.98
C ALA A 8 18.49 -3.63 16.03
N PRO A 9 17.65 -4.64 16.29
CA PRO A 9 17.52 -5.76 15.37
C PRO A 9 16.96 -5.20 14.06
N ARG A 10 17.77 -5.29 13.00
CA ARG A 10 17.38 -5.00 11.63
C ARG A 10 16.27 -5.98 11.27
N MET A 11 15.01 -5.60 11.47
CA MET A 11 13.89 -6.38 10.97
C MET A 11 14.10 -6.55 9.47
N MET A 12 14.27 -7.80 9.04
CA MET A 12 14.33 -8.16 7.63
C MET A 12 13.02 -7.71 7.00
N ARG A 13 13.03 -6.56 6.32
CA ARG A 13 11.90 -6.09 5.54
C ARG A 13 11.65 -7.16 4.47
N PRO A 14 10.51 -7.87 4.48
CA PRO A 14 10.21 -8.82 3.43
C PRO A 14 10.15 -8.02 2.13
N THR A 15 11.06 -8.30 1.20
CA THR A 15 10.99 -7.80 -0.16
C THR A 15 9.86 -8.53 -0.88
N LEU A 16 8.62 -8.12 -0.65
CA LEU A 16 7.48 -8.50 -1.51
C LEU A 16 7.46 -7.60 -2.75
N ALA A 17 8.53 -7.67 -3.52
CA ALA A 17 8.63 -7.02 -4.81
C ALA A 17 8.63 -8.10 -5.89
N GLN A 18 7.48 -8.75 -6.18
CA GLN A 18 7.38 -9.52 -7.43
C GLN A 18 6.00 -10.01 -7.89
N ASN A 19 4.90 -9.87 -7.13
CA ASN A 19 3.63 -10.50 -7.52
C ASN A 19 2.44 -9.55 -7.78
N TYR A 20 2.70 -8.28 -8.10
CA TYR A 20 1.67 -7.46 -8.73
C TYR A 20 1.85 -7.54 -10.25
N PRO A 21 0.82 -7.98 -11.01
CA PRO A 21 0.90 -8.01 -12.46
C PRO A 21 1.27 -6.60 -12.94
N ARG A 22 2.45 -6.51 -13.55
CA ARG A 22 3.03 -5.31 -14.15
C ARG A 22 2.22 -4.80 -15.35
N SER A 23 1.14 -5.48 -15.71
CA SER A 23 0.31 -5.26 -16.89
C SER A 23 -1.14 -5.03 -16.49
N GLY A 24 -1.62 -3.79 -16.57
CA GLY A 24 -3.07 -3.52 -16.48
C GLY A 24 -3.47 -2.08 -16.17
N PHE A 25 -2.58 -1.29 -15.57
CA PHE A 25 -2.84 0.12 -15.31
C PHE A 25 -1.75 0.95 -15.98
N PRO A 26 -2.07 1.99 -16.78
CA PRO A 26 -1.05 2.86 -17.37
C PRO A 26 -0.42 3.67 -16.23
N LEU A 27 0.57 3.07 -15.58
CA LEU A 27 1.26 3.61 -14.43
C LEU A 27 2.54 4.30 -14.93
N GLU A 28 2.38 5.23 -15.86
CA GLU A 28 3.36 6.28 -16.14
C GLU A 28 3.33 7.28 -14.97
N VAL A 29 3.74 6.81 -13.78
CA VAL A 29 4.30 7.68 -12.76
C VAL A 29 5.20 6.84 -11.85
N SER A 30 6.45 6.70 -12.27
CA SER A 30 7.52 6.16 -11.43
C SER A 30 7.95 7.17 -10.35
N THR A 31 6.99 7.79 -9.66
CA THR A 31 7.24 8.66 -8.49
C THR A 31 7.01 7.87 -7.21
N PRO A 32 7.66 8.23 -6.08
CA PRO A 32 7.41 7.59 -4.78
C PRO A 32 5.93 7.68 -4.32
N LEU A 33 5.14 8.58 -4.91
CA LEU A 33 3.70 8.73 -4.71
C LEU A 33 2.84 7.88 -5.65
N GLY A 34 3.41 7.24 -6.67
CA GLY A 34 2.71 6.36 -7.62
C GLY A 34 2.77 4.88 -7.26
N GLN A 35 3.67 4.48 -6.36
CA GLN A 35 3.85 3.08 -6.03
C GLN A 35 2.65 2.53 -5.23
N GLY A 36 2.04 1.46 -5.75
CA GLY A 36 1.01 0.70 -5.03
C GLY A 36 1.53 0.12 -3.72
N ARG A 37 0.70 0.18 -2.68
CA ARG A 37 0.96 -0.32 -1.32
C ARG A 37 -0.18 -1.23 -0.87
N VAL A 38 0.09 -2.03 0.15
CA VAL A 38 -0.91 -2.89 0.81
C VAL A 38 -1.21 -2.33 2.19
N ASN A 39 -2.49 -2.22 2.55
CA ASN A 39 -2.93 -1.80 3.87
C ASN A 39 -2.97 -3.00 4.85
N GLN A 40 -3.28 -2.75 6.12
CA GLN A 40 -3.33 -3.80 7.15
C GLN A 40 -4.43 -4.85 6.91
N LEU A 41 -5.42 -4.52 6.07
CA LEU A 41 -6.52 -5.39 5.69
C LEU A 41 -6.18 -6.24 4.44
N GLY A 42 -4.99 -6.09 3.86
CA GLY A 42 -4.58 -6.76 2.63
C GLY A 42 -5.03 -6.07 1.33
N GLY A 43 -5.70 -4.92 1.41
CA GLY A 43 -6.16 -4.14 0.26
C GLY A 43 -5.07 -3.26 -0.35
N VAL A 44 -5.12 -3.05 -1.68
CA VAL A 44 -4.14 -2.25 -2.43
C VAL A 44 -4.58 -0.79 -2.56
N PHE A 45 -3.64 0.15 -2.40
CA PHE A 45 -3.90 1.59 -2.52
C PHE A 45 -2.66 2.38 -2.96
N ILE A 46 -2.84 3.65 -3.30
CA ILE A 46 -1.75 4.60 -3.61
C ILE A 46 -1.90 5.84 -2.72
N ASN A 47 -0.83 6.20 -2.01
CA ASN A 47 -0.83 7.40 -1.15
C ASN A 47 -1.07 8.67 -1.96
N GLY A 48 -1.93 9.55 -1.46
CA GLY A 48 -2.21 10.84 -2.10
C GLY A 48 -3.05 10.75 -3.38
N ARG A 49 -3.57 9.57 -3.73
CA ARG A 49 -4.50 9.38 -4.84
C ARG A 49 -5.87 8.92 -4.35
N PRO A 50 -6.96 9.34 -5.01
CA PRO A 50 -8.29 8.85 -4.69
C PRO A 50 -8.39 7.34 -4.98
N LEU A 51 -9.27 6.65 -4.25
CA LEU A 51 -9.61 5.25 -4.54
C LEU A 51 -10.31 5.15 -5.91
N PRO A 52 -10.15 4.03 -6.63
CA PRO A 52 -10.88 3.77 -7.87
C PRO A 52 -12.40 3.91 -7.71
N ASN A 53 -13.08 4.48 -8.70
CA ASN A 53 -14.52 4.78 -8.64
C ASN A 53 -15.37 3.58 -8.23
N HIS A 54 -15.11 2.39 -8.79
CA HIS A 54 -15.87 1.18 -8.48
C HIS A 54 -15.79 0.78 -6.99
N ILE A 55 -14.66 1.03 -6.32
CA ILE A 55 -14.52 0.80 -4.88
C ILE A 55 -15.31 1.85 -4.10
N ARG A 56 -15.23 3.13 -4.50
CA ARG A 56 -16.02 4.20 -3.86
C ARG A 56 -17.52 3.93 -3.95
N HIS A 57 -18.01 3.53 -5.13
CA HIS A 57 -19.43 3.19 -5.33
C HIS A 57 -19.84 2.01 -4.46
N LYS A 58 -19.04 0.93 -4.41
CA LYS A 58 -19.30 -0.20 -3.53
C LYS A 58 -19.42 0.18 -2.05
N ILE A 59 -18.58 1.10 -1.57
CA ILE A 59 -18.66 1.60 -0.18
C ILE A 59 -20.01 2.29 0.05
N VAL A 60 -20.44 3.14 -0.87
CA VAL A 60 -21.73 3.85 -0.78
C VAL A 60 -22.90 2.87 -0.84
N GLU A 61 -22.87 1.89 -1.75
CA GLU A 61 -23.89 0.84 -1.86
C GLU A 61 -24.02 0.04 -0.56
N MET A 62 -22.89 -0.44 0.00
CA MET A 62 -22.91 -1.18 1.27
C MET A 62 -23.46 -0.33 2.42
N ALA A 63 -23.17 0.98 2.45
CA ALA A 63 -23.70 1.88 3.46
C ALA A 63 -25.22 2.12 3.32
N HIS A 64 -25.76 2.08 2.10
CA HIS A 64 -27.20 2.16 1.86
C HIS A 64 -27.96 0.90 2.29
N HIS A 65 -27.29 -0.25 2.32
CA HIS A 65 -27.86 -1.55 2.73
C HIS A 65 -27.75 -1.83 4.24
N GLY A 66 -27.51 -0.80 5.06
CA GLY A 66 -27.24 -0.89 6.51
C GLY A 66 -28.17 -1.81 7.30
#